data_AF-A0A9D7RPC3-F1
#
_entry.id   AF-A0A9D7RPC3-F1
#
_cell.length_a   1.000
_cell.length_b   1.000
_cell.length_c   1.000
_cell.angle_alpha   90.00
_cell.angle_beta   90.00
_cell.angle_gamma   90.00
#
_symmetry.space_group_name_H-M   'P 1'
#
loop_
_entity.id
_entity.type
_entity.pdbx_description
1 polymer ?
#
loop_
_entity_poly.entity_id
_entity_poly.type
_entity_poly.pdbx_seq_one_letter_code
_entity_poly.pdbx_strand_id
1 'polypeptide(L)'
;MAQSKYLEFCDDYNVGMVIDAFDRLADVWQIEAKRGRLCDEDWNVLRRLVLKRDNLHCRICNSHSMRLDVHHIIPIANDGPNWQTNLITLCQKCHEQIHTHMKDKP
;
A
#
# COMPACT_ATOMS: atom_id res chain seq x y z
N MET A 1 -6.58 2.79 25.93
CA MET A 1 -7.32 1.55 25.64
C MET A 1 -7.48 1.48 24.13
N ALA A 2 -6.85 0.50 23.50
CA ALA A 2 -6.73 0.38 22.06
C ALA A 2 -7.81 -0.60 21.57
N GLN A 3 -8.77 -0.11 20.79
CA GLN A 3 -9.60 -0.92 19.93
C GLN A 3 -10.16 -0.07 18.79
N SER A 4 -10.06 -0.63 17.58
CA SER A 4 -11.03 -0.45 16.50
C SER A 4 -11.19 0.95 15.88
N LYS A 5 -10.27 1.35 14.99
CA LYS A 5 -10.55 2.44 14.02
C LYS A 5 -10.38 2.06 12.55
N TYR A 6 -10.11 0.79 12.26
CA TYR A 6 -9.93 0.28 10.90
C TYR A 6 -11.27 0.02 10.18
N LEU A 7 -12.40 0.04 10.90
CA LEU A 7 -13.73 -0.34 10.38
C LEU A 7 -14.68 0.85 10.13
N GLU A 8 -14.30 2.08 10.48
CA GLU A 8 -15.17 3.27 10.30
C GLU A 8 -14.83 4.11 9.06
N PHE A 9 -13.92 3.65 8.19
CA PHE A 9 -13.43 4.44 7.04
C PHE A 9 -14.18 4.15 5.72
N CYS A 10 -15.25 3.35 5.75
CA CYS A 10 -15.93 2.88 4.53
C CYS A 10 -17.22 3.60 4.17
N ASP A 11 -17.69 4.57 4.95
CA ASP A 11 -18.92 5.28 4.65
C ASP A 11 -18.62 6.74 4.22
N ASP A 12 -19.12 7.11 3.04
CA ASP A 12 -19.33 8.48 2.55
C ASP A 12 -18.27 9.22 1.70
N TYR A 13 -17.27 8.54 1.11
CA TYR A 13 -16.58 9.13 -0.05
C TYR A 13 -17.15 8.54 -1.34
N ASN A 14 -17.92 9.37 -2.04
CA ASN A 14 -18.52 9.10 -3.34
C ASN A 14 -17.45 8.60 -4.33
N VAL A 15 -17.29 7.27 -4.35
CA VAL A 15 -16.23 6.52 -5.02
C VAL A 15 -16.14 6.90 -6.51
N GLY A 16 -17.27 7.28 -7.12
CA GLY A 16 -17.33 7.73 -8.51
C GLY A 16 -16.59 9.03 -8.81
N MET A 17 -16.63 10.03 -7.92
CA MET A 17 -15.91 11.31 -8.16
C MET A 17 -14.40 11.18 -7.99
N VAL A 18 -13.96 10.27 -7.12
CA VAL A 18 -12.55 9.95 -6.94
C VAL A 18 -12.06 9.19 -8.16
N ILE A 19 -12.79 8.19 -8.63
CA ILE A 19 -12.49 7.45 -9.87
C ILE A 19 -12.38 8.39 -11.07
N ASP A 20 -13.34 9.30 -11.29
CA ASP A 20 -13.31 10.25 -12.41
C ASP A 20 -12.13 11.24 -12.34
N ALA A 21 -11.71 11.63 -11.14
CA ALA A 21 -10.53 12.48 -10.94
C ALA A 21 -9.21 11.71 -11.15
N PHE A 22 -9.20 10.41 -10.86
CA PHE A 22 -8.06 9.53 -11.11
C PHE A 22 -7.94 9.14 -12.60
N ASP A 23 -9.05 8.94 -13.32
CA ASP A 23 -9.06 8.67 -14.76
C ASP A 23 -8.50 9.83 -15.58
N ARG A 24 -8.71 11.09 -15.14
CA ARG A 24 -8.10 12.28 -15.77
C ARG A 24 -6.60 12.45 -15.50
N LEU A 25 -6.05 11.69 -14.54
CA LEU A 25 -4.61 11.67 -14.23
C LEU A 25 -3.92 10.39 -14.71
N ALA A 26 -4.68 9.42 -15.24
CA ALA A 26 -4.20 8.14 -15.74
C ALA A 26 -3.23 8.28 -16.94
N ASP A 27 -3.28 9.41 -17.66
CA ASP A 27 -2.37 9.70 -18.77
C ASP A 27 -0.92 9.99 -18.34
N VAL A 28 -0.67 10.20 -17.04
CA VAL A 28 0.67 10.55 -16.53
C VAL A 28 1.48 9.31 -16.11
N TRP A 29 0.85 8.17 -15.81
CA TRP A 29 1.56 6.96 -15.38
C TRP A 29 0.83 5.68 -15.80
N GLN A 30 1.35 4.99 -16.82
CA GLN A 30 0.85 3.71 -17.38
C GLN A 30 1.01 2.50 -16.44
N ILE A 31 0.81 2.63 -15.12
CA ILE A 31 0.80 1.49 -14.21
C ILE A 31 -0.65 1.22 -13.81
N GLU A 32 -1.44 0.79 -14.80
CA GLU A 32 -2.58 -0.04 -14.45
C GLU A 32 -2.06 -1.30 -13.74
N ALA A 33 -2.68 -1.64 -12.60
CA ALA A 33 -3.12 -2.98 -12.23
C ALA A 33 -2.32 -4.25 -12.59
N LYS A 34 -1.01 -4.19 -12.82
CA LYS A 34 -0.24 -5.39 -13.17
C LYS A 34 -0.28 -6.36 -12.00
N ARG A 35 -0.77 -7.58 -12.28
CA ARG A 35 -0.68 -8.74 -11.37
C ARG A 35 0.67 -9.44 -11.58
N GLY A 36 1.12 -10.17 -10.56
CA GLY A 36 2.42 -10.84 -10.59
C GLY A 36 3.61 -9.92 -10.26
N ARG A 37 4.83 -10.41 -10.47
CA ARG A 37 6.04 -9.63 -10.20
C ARG A 37 6.26 -8.57 -11.27
N LEU A 38 6.51 -7.34 -10.82
CA LEU A 38 7.01 -6.27 -11.67
C LEU A 38 8.50 -6.48 -11.96
N CYS A 39 8.98 -5.88 -13.05
CA CYS A 39 10.43 -5.71 -13.22
C CYS A 39 10.95 -4.73 -12.16
N ASP A 40 12.27 -4.77 -11.91
CA ASP A 40 12.89 -3.95 -10.88
C ASP A 40 12.68 -2.45 -11.10
N GLU A 41 12.67 -2.00 -12.36
CA GLU A 41 12.45 -0.59 -12.70
C GLU A 41 11.02 -0.13 -12.37
N ASP A 42 10.00 -0.86 -12.85
CA ASP A 42 8.59 -0.60 -12.56
C ASP A 42 8.31 -0.64 -11.04
N TRP A 43 8.89 -1.62 -10.34
CA TRP A 43 8.75 -1.73 -8.89
C TRP A 43 9.36 -0.53 -8.16
N ASN A 44 10.56 -0.08 -8.57
CA ASN A 44 11.23 1.06 -7.95
C ASN A 44 10.43 2.36 -8.14
N VAL A 45 9.82 2.56 -9.31
CA VAL A 45 8.93 3.70 -9.56
C VAL A 45 7.72 3.64 -8.64
N LEU A 46 6.98 2.52 -8.65
CA LEU A 46 5.79 2.34 -7.82
C LEU A 46 6.10 2.50 -6.32
N ARG A 47 7.21 1.91 -5.87
CA ARG A 47 7.68 2.02 -4.49
C ARG A 47 7.93 3.48 -4.08
N ARG A 48 8.59 4.27 -4.93
CA ARG A 48 8.83 5.70 -4.65
C ARG A 48 7.53 6.51 -4.61
N LEU A 49 6.58 6.20 -5.48
CA LEU A 49 5.26 6.84 -5.49
C LEU A 49 4.51 6.60 -4.17
N VAL A 50 4.47 5.34 -3.71
CA VAL A 50 3.80 4.97 -2.45
C VAL A 50 4.49 5.61 -1.24
N LEU A 51 5.83 5.58 -1.20
CA LEU A 51 6.60 6.25 -0.15
C LEU A 51 6.33 7.76 -0.10
N LYS A 52 6.26 8.41 -1.26
CA LYS A 52 5.96 9.85 -1.36
C LYS A 52 4.52 10.14 -0.95
N ARG A 53 3.54 9.35 -1.39
CA ARG A 53 2.13 9.45 -0.99
C ARG A 53 1.97 9.38 0.53
N ASP A 54 2.73 8.48 1.15
CA ASP A 54 2.70 8.26 2.59
C ASP A 54 3.60 9.25 3.37
N ASN A 55 4.10 10.29 2.70
CA ASN A 55 4.97 11.33 3.25
C ASN A 55 6.23 10.78 3.93
N LEU A 56 6.75 9.62 3.52
CA LEU A 56 7.87 8.94 4.18
C LEU A 56 7.59 8.67 5.68
N HIS A 57 6.37 8.28 6.01
CA HIS A 57 5.98 7.85 7.35
C HIS A 57 5.37 6.46 7.31
N CYS A 58 5.70 5.64 8.32
CA CYS A 58 5.01 4.38 8.53
C CYS A 58 3.51 4.63 8.76
N ARG A 59 2.65 3.98 7.99
CA ARG A 59 1.19 4.17 8.10
C ARG A 59 0.55 3.49 9.32
N ILE A 60 1.32 2.73 10.10
CA ILE A 60 0.87 2.10 11.36
C ILE A 60 1.32 2.92 12.57
N CYS A 61 2.62 3.17 12.72
CA CYS A 61 3.18 3.83 13.92
C CYS A 61 3.58 5.29 13.70
N ASN A 62 3.43 5.81 12.48
CA ASN A 62 3.81 7.17 12.08
C ASN A 62 5.30 7.51 12.25
N SER A 63 6.19 6.52 12.40
CA SER A 63 7.64 6.74 12.44
C SER A 63 8.19 7.06 11.05
N HIS A 64 9.08 8.05 10.97
CA HIS A 64 9.90 8.39 9.80
C HIS A 64 11.41 8.20 10.04
N SER A 65 11.81 7.81 11.26
CA SER A 65 13.21 7.67 11.67
C SER A 65 13.80 6.27 11.41
N MET A 66 12.95 5.30 11.07
CA MET A 66 13.35 3.93 10.80
C MET A 66 13.38 3.65 9.30
N ARG A 67 14.04 2.56 8.90
CA ARG A 67 13.98 2.07 7.52
C ARG A 67 12.52 1.80 7.14
N LEU A 68 12.07 2.46 6.08
CA LEU A 68 10.74 2.29 5.50
C LEU A 68 10.79 1.41 4.26
N ASP A 69 9.77 0.59 4.12
CA ASP A 69 9.53 -0.20 2.92
C ASP A 69 8.04 -0.25 2.57
N VAL A 70 7.75 -0.71 1.36
CA VAL A 70 6.38 -0.85 0.88
C VAL A 70 5.95 -2.31 1.01
N HIS A 71 4.78 -2.52 1.60
CA HIS A 71 4.18 -3.83 1.82
C HIS A 71 2.91 -3.99 1.00
N HIS A 72 2.72 -5.16 0.39
CA HIS A 72 1.46 -5.54 -0.25
C HIS A 72 0.43 -5.95 0.80
N ILE A 73 -0.72 -5.27 0.84
CA ILE A 73 -1.83 -5.57 1.76
C ILE A 73 -2.42 -6.94 1.41
N ILE A 74 -2.75 -7.15 0.13
CA ILE A 74 -3.04 -8.46 -0.44
C ILE A 74 -1.73 -9.00 -1.03
N PRO A 75 -1.17 -10.11 -0.51
CA PRO A 75 0.09 -10.65 -0.99
C PRO A 75 0.07 -11.02 -2.48
N ILE A 76 1.21 -10.90 -3.15
CA ILE A 76 1.38 -11.35 -4.55
C ILE A 76 1.02 -12.84 -4.71
N ALA A 77 1.34 -13.67 -3.71
CA ALA A 77 1.00 -15.10 -3.72
C ALA A 77 -0.51 -15.37 -3.74
N ASN A 78 -1.33 -14.39 -3.35
CA ASN A 78 -2.79 -14.44 -3.39
C ASN A 78 -3.35 -13.54 -4.51
N ASP A 79 -2.61 -13.41 -5.61
CA ASP A 79 -2.95 -12.55 -6.76
C ASP A 79 -3.17 -11.07 -6.42
N GLY A 80 -2.51 -10.58 -5.37
CA GLY A 80 -2.50 -9.17 -5.00
C GLY A 80 -1.98 -8.29 -6.16
N PRO A 81 -2.75 -7.30 -6.62
CA PRO A 81 -2.33 -6.42 -7.71
C PRO A 81 -1.30 -5.40 -7.22
N ASN A 82 -0.46 -4.90 -8.14
CA ASN A 82 0.47 -3.80 -7.86
C ASN A 82 -0.24 -2.43 -7.94
N TRP A 83 -1.40 -2.31 -7.29
CA TRP A 83 -2.08 -1.03 -7.13
C TRP A 83 -1.46 -0.22 -6.01
N GLN A 84 -1.34 1.09 -6.18
CA GLN A 84 -0.94 1.97 -5.07
C GLN A 84 -1.83 1.75 -3.83
N THR A 85 -3.13 1.51 -4.02
CA THR A 85 -4.09 1.22 -2.94
C THR A 85 -3.86 -0.12 -2.24
N ASN A 86 -3.26 -1.10 -2.94
CA ASN A 86 -2.86 -2.38 -2.35
C ASN A 86 -1.46 -2.31 -1.68
N LEU A 87 -0.84 -1.13 -1.66
CA LEU A 87 0.50 -0.92 -1.13
C LEU A 87 0.48 0.07 0.04
N ILE A 88 1.22 -0.25 1.09
CA ILE A 88 1.31 0.56 2.31
C ILE A 88 2.76 0.73 2.76
N THR A 89 3.15 1.95 3.13
CA THR A 89 4.47 2.23 3.70
C THR A 89 4.53 1.80 5.16
N LEU A 90 5.49 0.92 5.49
CA LEU A 90 5.72 0.41 6.84
C LEU A 90 7.17 0.60 7.25
N CYS A 91 7.41 0.85 8.54
CA CYS A 91 8.74 0.69 9.10
C CYS A 91 9.07 -0.79 9.26
N GLN A 92 10.37 -1.12 9.31
CA GLN A 92 10.86 -2.48 9.50
C GLN A 92 10.14 -3.22 10.65
N LYS A 93 9.99 -2.59 11.82
CA LYS A 93 9.32 -3.19 12.98
C LYS A 93 7.87 -3.58 12.69
N CYS A 94 7.09 -2.67 12.11
CA CYS A 94 5.69 -2.95 11.75
C CYS A 94 5.60 -3.98 10.61
N HIS A 95 6.53 -3.94 9.67
CA HIS A 95 6.59 -4.88 8.56
C HIS A 95 6.86 -6.32 9.05
N GLU A 96 7.82 -6.49 9.96
CA GLU A 96 8.14 -7.78 10.58
C GLU A 96 6.99 -8.30 11.43
N GLN A 97 6.29 -7.44 12.18
CA GLN A 97 5.11 -7.85 12.95
C GLN A 97 4.03 -8.47 12.07
N ILE A 98 3.76 -7.88 10.91
CA ILE A 98 2.78 -8.41 9.96
C ILE A 98 3.22 -9.78 9.42
N HIS A 99 4.47 -9.93 9.00
CA HIS A 99 4.98 -11.22 8.52
C HIS A 99 5.07 -12.30 9.61
N THR A 100 5.35 -11.91 10.85
CA THR A 100 5.41 -12.84 11.98
C THR A 100 4.03 -13.42 12.29
N HIS A 101 2.97 -12.62 12.18
CA HIS A 101 1.58 -13.10 12.30
C HIS A 101 1.09 -13.94 11.10
N MET A 102 1.86 -14.02 10.01
CA MET A 102 1.54 -14.87 8.85
C MET A 102 2.29 -16.22 8.84
N LYS A 103 3.15 -16.49 9.83
CA LYS A 103 3.91 -17.77 9.95
C LYS A 103 3.13 -18.91 10.61
N ASP A 104 1.94 -18.64 11.13
CA ASP A 104 1.09 -19.63 11.81
C ASP A 104 -0.09 -20.07 10.93
N LYS A 105 0.18 -20.61 9.74
CA LYS A 105 -0.83 -21.38 9.01
C LYS A 105 -0.41 -22.86 9.00
N PRO A 106 -1.18 -23.77 9.64
CA PRO A 106 -0.91 -25.20 9.61
C PRO A 106 -1.00 -25.77 8.18
#